data_AF-A0A2V7TZS1-F1
#
_entry.id   AF-A0A2V7TZS1-F1
#
_cell.length_a   1.000
_cell.length_b   1.000
_cell.length_c   1.000
_cell.angle_alpha   90.00
_cell.angle_beta   90.00
_cell.angle_gamma   90.00
#
_symmetry.space_group_name_H-M   'P 1'
#
loop_
_entity.id
_entity.type
_entity.pdbx_description
1 polymer ?
#
loop_
_entity_poly.entity_id
_entity_poly.type
_entity_poly.pdbx_seq_one_letter_code
_entity_poly.pdbx_strand_id
1 'polypeptide(L)' 'MSRIAYLDCSSGASGDMLLGALVDLGLSVDALRGELGKLPLTGYRIEAHKVHRSGLHATKVDVVT' A
#
# COMPACT_ATOMS: atom_id res chain seq x y z
N MET A 1 15.19 2.21 20.98
CA MET A 1 13.92 2.93 20.87
C MET A 1 13.04 2.22 19.86
N SER A 2 11.78 1.91 20.17
CA SER A 2 10.84 1.36 19.19
C SER A 2 10.25 2.47 18.32
N ARG A 3 10.03 2.18 17.03
CA ARG A 3 9.14 2.97 16.17
C ARG A 3 7.78 2.26 16.14
N ILE A 4 6.71 3.04 16.30
CA ILE A 4 5.33 2.53 16.32
C ILE A 4 4.59 3.19 15.15
N ALA A 5 3.92 2.40 14.32
CA ALA A 5 2.92 2.89 13.39
C ALA A 5 1.56 2.80 14.08
N TYR A 6 0.86 3.94 14.19
CA TYR A 6 -0.47 4.02 14.77
C TYR A 6 -1.49 4.21 13.66
N LEU A 7 -2.54 3.39 13.63
CA LEU A 7 -3.61 3.45 12.65
C LEU A 7 -4.90 3.88 13.34
N ASP A 8 -5.37 5.09 13.03
CA ASP A 8 -6.73 5.52 13.35
C ASP A 8 -7.63 5.21 12.15
N CYS A 9 -8.32 4.08 12.23
CA CYS A 9 -9.20 3.57 11.17
C CYS A 9 -10.63 3.43 11.71
N SER A 10 -11.20 4.51 12.24
CA SER A 10 -12.57 4.53 12.78
C SER A 10 -13.66 4.02 11.81
N SER A 11 -13.44 4.16 10.50
CA SER A 11 -14.30 3.63 9.43
C SER A 11 -13.69 2.46 8.64
N GLY A 12 -12.59 1.89 9.13
CA GLY A 12 -11.80 0.87 8.43
C GLY A 12 -10.81 1.46 7.40
N ALA A 13 -9.95 0.60 6.87
CA ALA A 13 -9.04 0.90 5.77
C ALA A 13 -9.03 -0.29 4.81
N SER A 14 -9.31 -0.06 3.54
CA SER A 14 -9.18 -1.10 2.52
C SER A 14 -7.70 -1.48 2.32
N GLY A 15 -7.45 -2.71 1.85
CA GLY A 15 -6.08 -3.23 1.74
C GLY A 15 -5.18 -2.38 0.83
N ASP A 16 -5.72 -1.87 -0.27
CA ASP A 16 -5.04 -0.94 -1.18
C ASP A 16 -4.68 0.41 -0.53
N MET A 17 -5.58 0.95 0.29
CA MET A 17 -5.34 2.17 1.06
C MET A 17 -4.24 1.97 2.10
N LEU A 18 -4.26 0.85 2.81
CA LEU A 18 -3.24 0.52 3.80
C LEU A 18 -1.86 0.32 3.14
N LEU A 19 -1.79 -0.40 2.02
CA LEU A 19 -0.57 -0.56 1.25
C LEU A 19 -0.04 0.80 0.75
N GLY A 20 -0.93 1.66 0.25
CA GLY A 20 -0.59 3.03 -0.13
C GLY A 20 0.03 3.84 1.00
N ALA A 21 -0.56 3.78 2.21
CA ALA A 21 -0.03 4.46 3.39
C ALA A 21 1.36 3.92 3.80
N LEU A 22 1.60 2.61 3.71
CA LEU A 22 2.91 2.02 3.98
C LEU A 22 3.96 2.46 2.96
N VAL A 23 3.59 2.57 1.68
CA VAL A 23 4.47 3.10 0.63
C VAL A 23 4.84 4.55 0.91
N ASP A 24 3.86 5.40 1.31
CA ASP A 24 4.14 6.77 1.73
C ASP A 24 5.01 6.87 3.00
N LEU A 25 4.96 5.85 3.87
CA LEU A 25 5.84 5.74 5.05
C LEU A 25 7.27 5.27 4.70
N GLY A 26 7.52 4.89 3.44
CA GLY A 26 8.84 4.51 2.93
C GLY A 26 8.99 3.04 2.51
N LEU A 27 7.91 2.25 2.50
CA LEU A 27 7.95 0.91 1.93
C LEU A 27 8.21 1.00 0.41
N SER A 28 9.25 0.31 -0.06
CA SER A 28 9.51 0.17 -1.49
C SER A 28 8.46 -0.71 -2.15
N VAL A 29 7.90 -0.23 -3.27
CA VAL A 29 6.95 -1.00 -4.10
C VAL A 29 7.61 -2.26 -4.67
N ASP A 30 8.90 -2.19 -5.00
CA ASP A 30 9.63 -3.37 -5.51
C ASP A 30 9.90 -4.39 -4.41
N ALA A 31 10.15 -3.94 -3.18
CA ALA A 31 10.23 -4.84 -2.03
C ALA A 31 8.88 -5.54 -1.79
N LEU A 32 7.77 -4.79 -1.85
CA LEU A 32 6.42 -5.36 -1.75
C LEU A 32 6.16 -6.42 -2.83
N ARG A 33 6.51 -6.13 -4.10
CA ARG A 33 6.41 -7.10 -5.21
C ARG A 33 7.25 -8.35 -4.95
N GLY A 34 8.48 -8.17 -4.46
CA GLY A 34 9.38 -9.29 -4.15
C GLY A 34 8.85 -10.19 -3.05
N GLU A 35 8.28 -9.63 -1.97
CA GLU A 35 7.70 -10.41 -0.88
C GLU A 35 6.42 -11.13 -1.31
N LEU A 36 5.53 -10.47 -2.04
CA LEU A 36 4.31 -11.11 -2.56
C LEU A 36 4.59 -12.20 -3.59
N GLY A 37 5.68 -12.08 -4.35
CA GLY A 37 6.13 -13.09 -5.31
C GLY A 37 6.58 -14.41 -4.68
N LYS A 38 6.79 -14.46 -3.36
CA LYS A 38 7.09 -15.70 -2.63
C LYS A 38 5.84 -16.54 -2.36
N LEU A 39 4.66 -15.95 -2.49
CA LEU A 39 3.38 -16.65 -2.33
C LEU A 39 3.05 -17.40 -3.63
N PRO A 40 2.38 -18.58 -3.56
CA PRO A 40 1.95 -19.32 -4.74
C PRO A 40 0.69 -18.68 -5.38
N LEU A 41 0.77 -17.38 -5.67
CA LEU A 41 -0.28 -16.55 -6.25
C LEU A 41 0.16 -16.09 -7.65
N THR A 42 -0.74 -16.16 -8.62
CA THR A 42 -0.49 -15.73 -10.00
C THR A 42 -1.67 -14.88 -10.51
N GLY A 43 -1.49 -14.21 -11.64
CA GLY A 43 -2.55 -13.40 -12.25
C GLY A 43 -2.83 -12.09 -11.54
N TYR A 44 -1.82 -11.49 -10.90
CA TYR A 44 -1.92 -10.15 -10.35
C TYR A 44 -0.65 -9.34 -10.63
N ARG A 45 -0.80 -8.02 -10.61
CA ARG A 45 0.27 -7.04 -10.65
C ARG A 45 -0.02 -5.91 -9.67
N ILE A 46 1.02 -5.44 -9.02
CA ILE A 46 0.96 -4.28 -8.13
C ILE A 46 1.36 -3.04 -8.90
N GLU A 47 0.45 -2.08 -8.98
CA GLU A 47 0.71 -0.73 -9.48
C GLU A 47 0.63 0.25 -8.32
N ALA A 48 1.51 1.26 -8.32
CA ALA A 48 1.49 2.31 -7.33
C ALA A 48 1.58 3.66 -8.05
N HIS A 49 0.69 4.58 -7.71
CA HIS A 49 0.68 5.91 -8.31
C HIS A 49 0.20 6.96 -7.31
N LYS A 50 0.63 8.21 -7.52
CA LYS A 50 0.16 9.33 -6.72
C LYS A 50 -1.27 9.70 -7.10
N VAL A 51 -2.09 9.94 -6.09
CA VAL A 51 -3.47 10.41 -6.23
C VAL A 51 -3.66 11.69 -5.42
N HIS A 52 -4.57 12.53 -5.90
CA HIS A 52 -5.11 13.66 -5.15
C HIS A 52 -6.63 13.48 -5.05
N ARG A 53 -7.14 13.23 -3.84
CA ARG A 53 -8.57 13.02 -3.59
C ARG A 53 -9.01 13.82 -2.39
N SER A 54 -10.10 14.58 -2.55
CA SER A 54 -10.67 15.40 -1.48
C SER A 54 -9.66 16.31 -0.77
N GLY A 55 -8.68 16.86 -1.51
CA GLY A 55 -7.63 17.72 -0.95
C GLY A 55 -6.42 16.98 -0.35
N LEU A 56 -6.41 15.65 -0.37
CA LEU A 56 -5.34 14.82 0.19
C LEU A 56 -4.47 14.23 -0.91
N HIS A 57 -3.15 14.36 -0.76
CA HIS A 57 -2.16 13.68 -1.57
C HIS A 57 -1.78 12.35 -0.91
N ALA A 58 -1.88 11.25 -1.64
CA ALA A 58 -1.51 9.93 -1.16
C ALA A 58 -0.93 9.07 -2.30
N THR A 59 -0.31 7.96 -1.96
CA THR A 59 -0.07 6.86 -2.89
C THR A 59 -1.27 5.91 -2.87
N LYS A 60 -1.80 5.57 -4.05
CA LYS A 60 -2.77 4.49 -4.23
C LYS A 60 -2.03 3.27 -4.77
N VAL A 61 -2.28 2.11 -4.16
CA VAL A 61 -1.76 0.83 -4.63
C VAL A 61 -2.89 0.04 -5.26
N ASP A 62 -2.83 -0.24 -6.54
CA ASP A 62 -3.82 -1.06 -7.23
C ASP A 62 -3.31 -2.49 -7.43
N VAL A 63 -4.18 -3.45 -7.13
CA VAL A 63 -4.00 -4.86 -7.50
C VAL A 63 -4.78 -5.07 -8.79
N VAL A 64 -4.07 -5.18 -9.90
CA VAL A 64 -4.66 -5.39 -11.23
C VAL A 64 -4.38 -6.81 -11.70
N THR A 65 -5.26 -7.37 -12.53
CA THR A 65 -5.09 -8.68 -13.19
C THR A 65 -4.43 -8.53 -14.55
#